data_AF-A0A1W9M936-F1
#
_entry.id   AF-A0A1W9M936-F1
#
_cell.length_a   1.000
_cell.length_b   1.000
_cell.length_c   1.000
_cell.angle_alpha   90.00
_cell.angle_beta   90.00
_cell.angle_gamma   90.00
#
_symmetry.space_group_name_H-M   'P 1'
#
loop_
_entity.id
_entity.type
_entity.pdbx_description
1 polymer ?
#
loop_
_entity_poly.entity_id
_entity_poly.type
_entity_poly.pdbx_seq_one_letter_code
_entity_poly.pdbx_strand_id
1 'polypeptide(L)'
;MLAVTAVPPQEGDFVWDGHDEDDRPLSSEEMRAGIRRAGGRPKSSNPRKQLTIRLSPEVVDAFRASGKGWQTRIDAALKDWLKEHSPA
;
A
#
# COMPACT_ATOMS: atom_id res chain seq x y z
N MET A 1 -0.91 31.09 -16.71
CA MET A 1 -1.37 29.96 -15.88
C MET A 1 -1.32 30.43 -14.44
N LEU A 2 -2.45 30.81 -13.85
CA LEU A 2 -2.51 31.29 -12.46
C LEU A 2 -2.60 30.08 -11.54
N ALA A 3 -1.59 29.90 -10.69
CA ALA A 3 -1.57 28.87 -9.67
C ALA A 3 -2.48 29.30 -8.51
N VAL A 4 -3.54 28.53 -8.25
CA VAL A 4 -4.36 28.67 -7.05
C VAL A 4 -3.48 28.26 -5.86
N THR A 5 -2.99 29.26 -5.14
CA THR A 5 -2.33 29.07 -3.84
C THR A 5 -3.42 29.19 -2.79
N ALA A 6 -3.94 28.05 -2.33
CA ALA A 6 -4.84 28.02 -1.18
C ALA A 6 -4.01 28.38 0.06
N VAL A 7 -4.17 29.60 0.56
CA VAL A 7 -3.63 30.02 1.85
C VAL A 7 -4.63 29.56 2.92
N PRO A 8 -4.31 28.58 3.78
CA PRO A 8 -5.22 28.19 4.85
C PRO A 8 -5.30 29.30 5.92
N PRO A 9 -6.49 29.57 6.50
CA PRO A 9 -6.62 30.57 7.56
C PRO A 9 -5.86 30.15 8.83
N GLN A 10 -5.27 31.14 9.51
CA GLN A 10 -4.26 30.99 10.57
C GLN A 10 -4.78 30.36 11.88
N GLU A 11 -6.10 30.27 12.10
CA GLU A 11 -6.66 29.71 13.34
C GLU A 11 -8.14 29.35 13.17
N GLY A 12 -8.46 28.05 13.12
CA GLY A 12 -9.83 27.53 13.03
C GLY A 12 -10.04 26.50 11.91
N ASP A 13 -11.04 25.64 12.10
CA ASP A 13 -11.49 24.70 11.07
C ASP A 13 -11.90 25.47 9.80
N PHE A 14 -11.62 24.91 8.63
CA PHE A 14 -12.00 25.52 7.35
C PHE A 14 -13.53 25.66 7.27
N VAL A 15 -14.02 26.91 7.27
CA VAL A 15 -15.43 27.25 7.06
C VAL A 15 -15.59 27.72 5.62
N TRP A 16 -16.39 27.01 4.84
CA TRP A 16 -16.71 27.37 3.45
C TRP A 16 -17.43 28.72 3.38
N ASP A 17 -16.94 29.61 2.51
CA ASP A 17 -17.35 31.03 2.43
C ASP A 17 -18.56 31.29 1.51
N GLY A 18 -19.04 30.26 0.80
CA GLY A 18 -20.20 30.36 -0.09
C GLY A 18 -19.91 30.96 -1.46
N HIS A 19 -18.67 31.33 -1.76
CA HIS A 19 -18.33 32.09 -2.96
C HIS A 19 -17.91 31.19 -4.13
N ASP A 20 -17.32 30.03 -3.84
CA ASP A 20 -16.92 29.04 -4.84
C ASP A 20 -17.50 27.66 -4.49
N GLU A 21 -18.31 27.10 -5.40
CA GLU A 21 -18.96 25.81 -5.21
C GLU A 21 -17.97 24.63 -5.37
N ASP A 22 -16.83 24.83 -6.04
CA ASP A 22 -15.77 23.83 -6.19
C ASP A 22 -14.89 23.72 -4.93
N ASP A 23 -14.82 24.77 -4.11
CA ASP A 23 -14.10 24.78 -2.82
C ASP A 23 -14.93 24.25 -1.65
N ARG A 24 -16.17 23.81 -1.89
CA ARG A 24 -17.02 23.26 -0.82
C ARG A 24 -16.50 21.91 -0.35
N PRO A 25 -16.49 21.65 0.98
CA PRO A 25 -16.18 20.32 1.47
C PRO A 25 -17.19 19.31 0.91
N LEU A 26 -16.69 18.14 0.53
CA LEU A 26 -17.54 17.05 0.08
C LEU A 26 -18.56 16.71 1.16
N SER A 27 -19.83 16.57 0.76
CA SER A 27 -20.84 16.04 1.66
C SER A 27 -20.50 14.60 2.07
N SER A 28 -21.06 14.16 3.21
CA SER A 28 -20.93 12.77 3.64
C SER A 28 -21.44 11.77 2.60
N GLU A 29 -22.43 12.16 1.79
CA GLU A 29 -22.98 11.34 0.72
C GLU A 29 -22.00 11.24 -0.47
N GLU A 30 -21.42 12.36 -0.89
CA GLU A 30 -20.43 12.42 -1.97
C GLU A 30 -19.15 11.67 -1.61
N MET A 31 -18.67 11.80 -0.37
CA MET A 31 -17.55 11.03 0.16
C MET A 31 -17.84 9.52 0.10
N ARG A 32 -19.01 9.09 0.57
CA ARG A 32 -19.43 7.67 0.53
C ARG A 32 -19.57 7.17 -0.91
N ALA A 33 -20.10 7.98 -1.82
CA ALA A 33 -20.22 7.64 -3.24
C ALA A 33 -18.85 7.53 -3.94
N GLY A 34 -17.87 8.33 -3.54
CA GLY A 34 -16.49 8.24 -4.00
C GLY A 34 -15.79 6.96 -3.51
N ILE A 35 -15.93 6.63 -2.23
CA ILE A 35 -15.34 5.41 -1.63
C ILE A 35 -15.96 4.14 -2.23
N ARG A 36 -17.26 4.13 -2.48
CA ARG A 36 -17.94 2.99 -3.13
C ARG A 36 -17.51 2.78 -4.59
N ARG A 37 -17.15 3.86 -5.29
CA ARG A 37 -16.65 3.84 -6.67
C ARG A 37 -15.16 3.54 -6.75
N ALA A 38 -14.38 3.90 -5.73
CA ALA A 38 -13.00 3.52 -5.57
C ALA A 38 -12.92 2.06 -5.11
N GLY A 39 -13.23 1.13 -6.02
CA GLY A 39 -12.84 -0.26 -5.87
C GLY A 39 -11.33 -0.28 -5.66
N GLY A 40 -10.89 -0.60 -4.44
CA GLY A 40 -9.47 -0.79 -4.16
C GLY A 40 -8.84 -1.78 -5.14
N ARG A 41 -7.50 -1.80 -5.23
CA ARG A 41 -6.79 -2.73 -6.12
C ARG A 41 -7.41 -4.13 -5.98
N PRO A 42 -7.85 -4.78 -7.08
CA PRO A 42 -8.56 -6.04 -7.00
C PRO A 42 -7.77 -7.02 -6.14
N LYS A 43 -8.46 -7.66 -5.20
CA LYS A 43 -7.86 -8.63 -4.28
C LYS A 43 -7.20 -9.72 -5.12
N SER A 44 -5.90 -9.92 -4.95
CA SER A 44 -5.20 -10.99 -5.65
C SER A 44 -5.85 -12.34 -5.32
N SER A 45 -6.06 -13.18 -6.33
CA SER A 45 -6.61 -14.52 -6.16
C SER A 45 -5.71 -15.43 -5.32
N ASN A 46 -4.40 -15.18 -5.30
CA ASN A 46 -3.43 -15.93 -4.51
C ASN A 46 -2.45 -15.00 -3.79
N PRO A 47 -2.86 -14.39 -2.67
CA PRO A 47 -1.99 -13.50 -1.91
C PRO A 47 -0.88 -14.29 -1.21
N ARG A 48 0.32 -13.71 -1.17
CA ARG A 48 1.42 -14.23 -0.35
C ARG A 48 0.99 -14.20 1.12
N LYS A 49 1.24 -15.29 1.85
CA LYS A 49 0.97 -15.36 3.29
C LYS A 49 2.13 -14.73 4.05
N GLN A 50 1.85 -13.74 4.90
CA GLN A 50 2.84 -13.22 5.83
C GLN A 50 2.96 -14.22 6.99
N LEU A 51 4.14 -14.81 7.14
CA LEU A 51 4.46 -15.76 8.20
C LEU A 51 5.71 -15.30 8.93
N THR A 52 5.74 -15.52 10.25
CA THR A 52 6.92 -15.31 11.08
C THR A 52 7.61 -16.66 11.26
N ILE A 53 8.66 -16.91 10.47
CA ILE A 53 9.49 -18.12 10.58
C ILE A 53 10.90 -17.77 11.03
N ARG A 54 11.57 -18.70 11.71
CA ARG A 54 12.98 -18.57 12.08
C ARG A 54 13.83 -19.30 11.04
N LEU A 55 14.84 -18.62 10.52
CA LEU A 55 15.82 -19.16 9.59
C LEU A 55 17.21 -18.98 10.19
N SER A 56 18.16 -19.81 9.79
CA SER A 56 19.55 -19.67 10.22
C SER A 56 20.13 -18.31 9.78
N PRO A 57 20.97 -17.68 10.61
CA PRO A 57 21.50 -16.35 10.32
C PRO A 57 22.29 -16.30 9.01
N GLU A 58 23.08 -17.33 8.70
CA GLU A 58 23.87 -17.41 7.47
C GLU A 58 23.01 -17.37 6.20
N VAL A 59 21.82 -17.98 6.25
CA VAL A 59 20.86 -17.96 5.13
C VAL A 59 20.29 -16.55 4.97
N VAL A 60 19.85 -15.94 6.07
CA VAL A 60 19.26 -14.60 6.04
C VAL A 60 20.28 -13.57 5.54
N ASP A 61 21.52 -13.64 6.02
CA ASP A 61 22.58 -12.71 5.65
C ASP A 61 22.98 -12.84 4.19
N ALA A 62 23.11 -14.07 3.68
CA ALA A 62 23.40 -14.33 2.26
C ALA A 62 22.30 -13.74 1.35
N PHE A 63 21.02 -13.96 1.70
CA PHE A 63 19.93 -13.37 0.92
C PHE A 63 19.87 -11.85 1.10
N ARG A 64 20.04 -11.29 2.30
CA ARG A 64 20.03 -9.83 2.50
C ARG A 64 21.14 -9.12 1.72
N ALA A 65 22.33 -9.71 1.64
CA ALA A 65 23.45 -9.17 0.87
C ALA A 65 23.12 -9.03 -0.64
N SER A 66 22.18 -9.81 -1.17
CA SER A 66 21.71 -9.67 -2.55
C SER A 66 20.93 -8.36 -2.82
N GLY A 67 20.56 -7.62 -1.78
CA GLY A 67 19.90 -6.32 -1.87
C GLY A 67 18.38 -6.36 -2.01
N LYS A 68 17.80 -5.34 -2.65
CA LYS A 68 16.34 -5.19 -2.79
C LYS A 68 15.72 -6.43 -3.44
N GLY A 69 14.64 -6.93 -2.84
CA GLY A 69 13.93 -8.12 -3.33
C GLY A 69 14.45 -9.45 -2.79
N TRP A 70 15.36 -9.44 -1.80
CA TRP A 70 15.87 -10.67 -1.18
C TRP A 70 14.77 -11.59 -0.63
N GLN A 71 13.68 -11.04 -0.09
CA GLN A 71 12.52 -11.81 0.36
C GLN A 71 11.81 -12.55 -0.78
N THR A 72 11.76 -11.95 -1.97
CA THR A 72 11.22 -12.61 -3.16
C THR A 72 12.16 -13.70 -3.66
N ARG A 73 13.48 -13.48 -3.56
CA ARG A 73 14.49 -14.47 -3.94
C ARG A 73 14.48 -15.69 -3.03
N ILE A 74 14.36 -15.51 -1.72
CA ILE A 74 14.27 -16.65 -0.79
C ILE A 74 12.98 -17.44 -1.00
N ASP A 75 11.85 -16.77 -1.27
CA ASP A 75 10.60 -17.46 -1.65
C ASP A 75 10.74 -18.28 -2.94
N ALA A 76 11.44 -17.74 -3.95
CA ALA A 76 11.72 -18.47 -5.18
C ALA A 76 12.62 -19.70 -4.93
N ALA A 77 13.68 -19.54 -4.13
CA ALA A 77 14.57 -20.64 -3.76
C ALA A 77 13.83 -21.76 -3.02
N LEU A 78 12.93 -21.42 -2.09
CA LEU A 78 12.10 -22.40 -1.39
C LEU A 78 11.13 -23.12 -2.34
N LYS A 79 10.56 -22.42 -3.33
CA LYS A 79 9.72 -23.04 -4.36
C LYS A 79 10.51 -23.99 -5.26
N ASP A 80 11.72 -23.61 -5.64
CA ASP A 80 12.59 -24.46 -6.45
C ASP A 80 13.01 -25.71 -5.67
N TRP A 81 13.35 -25.56 -4.39
CA TRP A 81 13.64 -26.70 -3.51
C TRP A 81 12.46 -27.69 -3.44
N LEU A 82 11.21 -27.21 -3.36
CA LEU A 82 10.00 -28.03 -3.34
C LEU A 82 9.71 -28.79 -4.65
N LYS A 83 10.32 -28.41 -5.78
CA LYS A 83 10.19 -29.18 -7.03
C LYS A 83 10.99 -30.48 -6.98
N GLU A 84 12.09 -30.47 -6.24
CA GLU A 84 13.05 -31.57 -6.17
C GLU A 84 12.90 -32.38 -4.88
N HIS A 85 12.32 -31.77 -3.84
CA HIS A 85 12.21 -32.36 -2.51
C HIS A 85 10.77 -32.31 -2.01
N SER A 86 10.34 -33.41 -1.39
CA SER A 86 9.08 -33.41 -0.65
C SER A 86 9.35 -32.92 0.78
N PRO A 87 8.63 -31.90 1.28
CA PRO A 87 8.57 -31.68 2.71
C PRO A 87 7.88 -32.90 3.32
N ALA A 88 8.53 -33.51 4.33
CA ALA A 88 8.13 -34.77 4.95
C ALA A 88 6.69 -34.77 5.47
#